data_AF-A0A8T9CJ80-F1
#
_entry.id   AF-A0A8T9CJ80-F1
#
_cell.length_a   1.000
_cell.length_b   1.000
_cell.length_c   1.000
_cell.angle_alpha   90.00
_cell.angle_beta   90.00
_cell.angle_gamma   90.00
#
_symmetry.space_group_name_H-M   'P 1'
#
loop_
_entity.id
_entity.type
_entity.pdbx_description
1 polymer ?
#
loop_
_entity_poly.entity_id
_entity_poly.type
_entity_poly.pdbx_seq_one_letter_code
_entity_poly.pdbx_strand_id
1 'polypeptide(L)'
;GKVVTVDSDTNNATVAFFESPTQPYARQMKVPLEQLTLTIPHEETVIYCIEPHSQRWTRARFGGSRPKGDFLVIFREDETTTLPIDEIFVLNKAPDTPINPADFLELQANAAPFFFPYRQAFLETYIQLRAACRAMASISSSAVELEPHHLAVVRRVLQDKNPKYILADEVGLGKTIEAGMVIREHALEATGHVSMLIAVPAPLVSQWREELAERFQLKQLIIDASTALAGLRQNEATEGIVICSHCDGCTLIERGFTPSLIAVDEVHQIASWPWSGDKDERYDFNLIAEGCRKAHYVLLLTGTPLHGHERNFLSMLHCINPEAYQVDETHLQDFTELVKNRENLGGIFSGLVPSVANVS
;
A
#
# COMPACT_ATOMS: atom_id res chain seq x y z
N GLY A 1 9.72 -25.10 0.65
CA GLY A 1 9.45 -26.33 -0.11
C GLY A 1 9.86 -27.53 0.71
N LYS A 2 9.80 -28.72 0.12
CA LYS A 2 10.18 -30.00 0.74
C LYS A 2 11.50 -30.48 0.17
N VAL A 3 12.44 -30.88 1.02
CA VAL A 3 13.71 -31.46 0.57
C VAL A 3 13.43 -32.85 0.00
N VAL A 4 13.83 -33.08 -1.25
CA VAL A 4 13.66 -34.35 -1.97
C VAL A 4 14.94 -35.16 -1.96
N THR A 5 16.08 -34.51 -2.21
CA THR A 5 17.40 -35.12 -2.16
C THR A 5 18.40 -34.17 -1.52
N VAL A 6 19.41 -34.73 -0.87
CA VAL A 6 20.57 -34.01 -0.33
C VAL A 6 21.81 -34.60 -0.97
N ASP A 7 22.65 -33.73 -1.52
CA ASP A 7 23.95 -34.06 -2.08
C ASP A 7 25.03 -33.48 -1.17
N SER A 8 25.64 -34.37 -0.38
CA SER A 8 26.70 -34.02 0.59
C SER A 8 28.00 -33.60 -0.09
N ASP A 9 28.26 -34.06 -1.32
CA ASP A 9 29.51 -33.76 -2.02
C ASP A 9 29.49 -32.33 -2.57
N THR A 10 28.32 -31.88 -3.03
CA THR A 10 28.14 -30.50 -3.53
C THR A 10 27.54 -29.54 -2.50
N ASN A 11 27.26 -30.00 -1.27
CA ASN A 11 26.63 -29.23 -0.20
C ASN A 11 25.30 -28.56 -0.61
N ASN A 12 24.54 -29.24 -1.47
CA ASN A 12 23.27 -28.76 -2.00
C ASN A 12 22.13 -29.72 -1.67
N ALA A 13 20.91 -29.20 -1.64
CA ALA A 13 19.68 -29.98 -1.61
C ALA A 13 18.81 -29.66 -2.82
N THR A 14 18.06 -30.65 -3.28
CA THR A 14 16.95 -30.44 -4.21
C THR A 14 15.68 -30.23 -3.40
N VAL A 15 15.07 -29.06 -3.54
CA VAL A 15 13.82 -28.68 -2.89
C VAL A 15 12.71 -28.67 -3.92
N ALA A 16 11.60 -29.35 -3.64
CA ALA A 16 10.39 -29.32 -4.45
C ALA A 16 9.27 -28.57 -3.75
N PHE A 17 8.23 -28.21 -4.50
CA PHE A 17 7.08 -27.50 -4.00
C PHE A 17 5.81 -28.26 -4.37
N PHE A 18 4.90 -28.37 -3.40
CA PHE A 18 3.61 -29.01 -3.61
C PHE A 18 2.66 -28.03 -4.28
N GLU A 19 2.38 -28.23 -5.56
CA GLU A 19 1.40 -27.42 -6.31
C GLU A 19 0.02 -28.06 -6.33
N SER A 20 -0.03 -29.38 -6.41
CA SER A 20 -1.26 -30.16 -6.40
C SER A 20 -1.00 -31.63 -6.05
N PRO A 21 -2.03 -32.41 -5.72
CA PRO A 21 -1.92 -33.85 -5.52
C PRO A 21 -1.36 -34.63 -6.72
N THR A 22 -1.60 -34.17 -7.96
CA THR A 22 -1.03 -34.78 -9.17
C THR A 22 0.42 -34.35 -9.41
N GLN A 23 0.85 -33.25 -8.79
CA GLN A 23 2.20 -32.69 -8.90
C GLN A 23 2.80 -32.38 -7.50
N PRO A 24 3.01 -33.39 -6.64
CA PRO A 24 3.40 -33.15 -5.25
C PRO A 24 4.84 -32.68 -5.06
N TYR A 25 5.69 -32.87 -6.09
CA TYR A 25 7.10 -32.48 -6.10
C TYR A 25 7.43 -31.61 -7.33
N ALA A 26 6.57 -30.63 -7.62
CA ALA A 26 6.75 -29.69 -8.71
C ALA A 26 7.88 -28.67 -8.43
N ARG A 27 8.28 -27.94 -9.47
CA ARG A 27 9.24 -26.82 -9.41
C ARG A 27 10.50 -27.12 -8.59
N GLN A 28 11.16 -28.24 -8.88
CA GLN A 28 12.37 -28.62 -8.17
C GLN A 28 13.49 -27.60 -8.42
N MET A 29 14.14 -27.16 -7.36
CA MET A 29 15.27 -26.26 -7.42
C MET A 29 16.42 -26.76 -6.55
N LYS A 30 17.66 -26.52 -6.98
CA LYS A 30 18.85 -26.78 -6.17
C LYS A 30 19.15 -25.57 -5.30
N VAL A 31 19.36 -25.81 -4.01
CA VAL A 31 19.62 -24.76 -3.01
C VAL A 31 20.79 -25.21 -2.14
N PRO A 32 21.77 -24.34 -1.84
CA PRO A 32 22.81 -24.62 -0.86
C PRO A 32 22.22 -24.97 0.50
N LEU A 33 22.79 -25.97 1.21
CA LEU A 33 22.26 -26.41 2.50
C LEU A 33 22.21 -25.29 3.55
N GLU A 34 23.16 -24.35 3.50
CA GLU A 34 23.24 -23.19 4.40
C GLU A 34 22.08 -22.19 4.26
N GLN A 35 21.37 -22.18 3.13
CA GLN A 35 20.21 -21.31 2.90
C GLN A 35 18.90 -21.95 3.37
N LEU A 36 18.92 -23.22 3.79
CA LEU A 36 17.73 -23.92 4.26
C LEU A 36 17.49 -23.65 5.73
N THR A 37 16.28 -23.20 6.05
CA THR A 37 15.78 -23.11 7.42
C THR A 37 14.68 -24.14 7.62
N LEU A 38 14.78 -24.96 8.67
CA LEU A 38 13.71 -25.89 9.02
C LEU A 38 12.47 -25.10 9.45
N THR A 39 11.32 -25.42 8.88
CA THR A 39 10.05 -24.76 9.22
C THR A 39 8.99 -25.82 9.51
N ILE A 40 8.32 -25.67 10.66
CA ILE A 40 7.16 -26.48 11.03
C ILE A 40 5.91 -25.63 10.75
N PRO A 41 4.88 -26.18 10.08
CA PRO A 41 3.62 -25.46 9.89
C PRO A 41 3.02 -25.02 11.22
N HIS A 42 2.32 -23.89 11.23
CA HIS A 42 1.52 -23.51 12.40
C HIS A 42 0.34 -24.47 12.56
N GLU A 43 -0.15 -24.61 13.80
CA GLU A 43 -1.42 -25.30 14.04
C GLU A 43 -2.53 -24.70 13.16
N GLU A 44 -3.51 -25.53 12.77
CA GLU A 44 -4.60 -25.20 11.85
C GLU A 44 -4.18 -24.93 10.39
N THR A 45 -2.88 -25.02 10.06
CA THR A 45 -2.43 -24.94 8.66
C THR A 45 -3.14 -25.99 7.80
N VAL A 46 -3.67 -25.56 6.65
CA VAL A 46 -4.25 -26.47 5.67
C VAL A 46 -3.14 -27.29 5.02
N ILE A 47 -3.27 -28.61 5.11
CA ILE A 47 -2.32 -29.57 4.55
C ILE A 47 -3.04 -30.56 3.63
N TYR A 48 -2.24 -31.28 2.85
CA TYR A 48 -2.63 -32.42 2.04
C TYR A 48 -1.75 -33.61 2.40
N CYS A 49 -2.33 -34.79 2.48
CA CYS A 49 -1.63 -36.04 2.70
C CYS A 49 -2.43 -37.20 2.12
N ILE A 50 -1.84 -38.38 2.08
CA ILE A 50 -2.58 -39.61 1.78
C ILE A 50 -3.15 -40.13 3.11
N GLU A 51 -4.48 -40.19 3.20
CA GLU A 51 -5.14 -40.66 4.41
C GLU A 51 -4.92 -42.18 4.59
N PRO A 52 -4.42 -42.65 5.76
CA PRO A 52 -4.05 -44.05 5.94
C PRO A 52 -5.19 -45.06 5.72
N HIS A 53 -6.43 -44.69 6.06
CA HIS A 53 -7.59 -45.58 5.93
C HIS A 53 -8.15 -45.65 4.51
N SER A 54 -8.32 -44.49 3.86
CA SER A 54 -8.91 -44.44 2.51
C SER A 54 -7.88 -44.61 1.39
N GLN A 55 -6.58 -44.44 1.69
CA GLN A 55 -5.48 -44.42 0.73
C GLN A 55 -5.70 -43.39 -0.39
N ARG A 56 -6.40 -42.30 -0.07
CA ARG A 56 -6.67 -41.18 -1.00
C ARG A 56 -5.97 -39.92 -0.54
N TRP A 57 -5.67 -39.05 -1.49
CA TRP A 57 -5.28 -37.69 -1.17
C TRP A 57 -6.43 -36.97 -0.49
N THR A 58 -6.17 -36.46 0.71
CA THR A 58 -7.16 -35.81 1.54
C THR A 58 -6.62 -34.48 2.06
N ARG A 59 -7.46 -33.46 2.02
CA ARG A 59 -7.20 -32.17 2.68
C ARG A 59 -7.45 -32.32 4.17
N ALA A 60 -6.50 -31.89 5.00
CA ALA A 60 -6.59 -31.93 6.45
C ALA A 60 -6.06 -30.64 7.10
N ARG A 61 -6.12 -30.58 8.43
CA ARG A 61 -5.50 -29.53 9.25
C ARG A 61 -4.32 -30.09 10.03
N PHE A 62 -3.26 -29.30 10.15
CA PHE A 62 -2.10 -29.63 10.96
C PHE A 62 -2.39 -29.35 12.45
N GLY A 63 -2.23 -30.36 13.31
CA GLY A 63 -2.56 -30.30 14.74
C GLY A 63 -1.33 -30.29 15.67
N GLY A 64 -0.16 -29.93 15.15
CA GLY A 64 1.07 -29.79 15.92
C GLY A 64 1.83 -31.09 16.18
N SER A 65 2.98 -30.97 16.84
CA SER A 65 3.94 -32.06 17.08
C SER A 65 3.44 -33.13 18.06
N ARG A 66 3.95 -34.35 17.95
CA ARG A 66 3.72 -35.47 18.88
C ARG A 66 5.04 -36.07 19.41
N PRO A 67 5.02 -36.79 20.55
CA PRO A 67 6.24 -37.21 21.27
C PRO A 67 7.23 -38.11 20.51
N LYS A 68 6.87 -38.61 19.33
CA LYS A 68 7.72 -39.49 18.49
C LYS A 68 8.31 -38.80 17.26
N GLY A 69 8.16 -37.48 17.15
CA GLY A 69 8.59 -36.71 15.98
C GLY A 69 7.55 -36.66 14.86
N ASP A 70 6.46 -37.42 14.97
CA ASP A 70 5.31 -37.32 14.09
C ASP A 70 4.42 -36.12 14.42
N PHE A 71 3.45 -35.86 13.57
CA PHE A 71 2.56 -34.70 13.65
C PHE A 71 1.09 -35.13 13.59
N LEU A 72 0.26 -34.48 14.41
CA LEU A 72 -1.18 -34.70 14.37
C LEU A 72 -1.74 -34.14 13.05
N VAL A 73 -2.57 -34.95 12.40
CA VAL A 73 -3.34 -34.57 11.22
C VAL A 73 -4.81 -34.74 11.54
N ILE A 74 -5.59 -33.68 11.34
CA ILE A 74 -7.00 -33.59 11.68
C ILE A 74 -7.80 -33.53 10.38
N PHE A 75 -8.48 -34.61 10.02
CA PHE A 75 -9.41 -34.64 8.89
C PHE A 75 -10.76 -34.05 9.30
N ARG A 76 -11.24 -34.43 10.49
CA ARG A 76 -12.45 -33.93 11.18
C ARG A 76 -12.22 -33.92 12.68
N GLU A 77 -13.13 -33.33 13.46
CA GLU A 77 -12.99 -33.25 14.93
C GLU A 77 -12.82 -34.62 15.59
N ASP A 78 -13.47 -35.64 15.05
CA ASP A 78 -13.46 -37.04 15.50
C ASP A 78 -12.54 -37.95 14.67
N GLU A 79 -11.96 -37.44 13.59
CA GLU A 79 -11.16 -38.20 12.63
C GLU A 79 -9.75 -37.61 12.53
N THR A 80 -8.81 -38.23 13.25
CA THR A 80 -7.42 -37.79 13.32
C THR A 80 -6.45 -38.93 13.12
N THR A 81 -5.26 -38.62 12.66
CA THR A 81 -4.14 -39.55 12.58
C THR A 81 -2.84 -38.85 12.92
N THR A 82 -1.74 -39.60 12.94
CA THR A 82 -0.40 -39.07 13.18
C THR A 82 0.48 -39.49 12.00
N LEU A 83 1.05 -38.51 11.30
CA LEU A 83 1.90 -38.73 10.11
C LEU A 83 3.28 -38.11 10.33
N PRO A 84 4.34 -38.70 9.74
CA PRO A 84 5.63 -38.05 9.68
C PRO A 84 5.60 -36.82 8.74
N ILE A 85 6.53 -35.88 8.92
CA ILE A 85 6.53 -34.62 8.16
C ILE A 85 6.73 -34.83 6.65
N ASP A 86 7.39 -35.92 6.26
CA ASP A 86 7.65 -36.30 4.86
C ASP A 86 6.39 -36.79 4.12
N GLU A 87 5.30 -37.08 4.84
CA GLU A 87 3.97 -37.39 4.27
C GLU A 87 3.00 -36.19 4.28
N ILE A 88 3.39 -35.08 4.91
CA ILE A 88 2.58 -33.87 5.00
C ILE A 88 2.99 -32.85 3.92
N PHE A 89 2.03 -32.34 3.18
CA PHE A 89 2.24 -31.38 2.10
C PHE A 89 1.48 -30.08 2.36
N VAL A 90 2.15 -28.94 2.18
CA VAL A 90 1.55 -27.60 2.28
C VAL A 90 1.52 -26.99 0.90
N LEU A 91 0.36 -26.46 0.50
CA LEU A 91 0.19 -25.81 -0.80
C LEU A 91 1.17 -24.65 -0.97
N ASN A 92 2.00 -24.75 -2.00
CA ASN A 92 2.98 -23.74 -2.36
C ASN A 92 2.96 -23.60 -3.89
N LYS A 93 2.03 -22.77 -4.37
CA LYS A 93 1.91 -22.44 -5.81
C LYS A 93 2.98 -21.42 -6.21
N ALA A 94 3.32 -21.37 -7.49
CA ALA A 94 4.07 -20.23 -8.03
C ALA A 94 3.28 -18.92 -7.85
N PRO A 95 3.94 -17.76 -7.58
CA PRO A 95 3.29 -16.48 -7.30
C PRO A 95 2.21 -16.08 -8.32
N ASP A 96 2.52 -16.24 -9.61
CA ASP A 96 1.66 -15.78 -10.72
C ASP A 96 0.87 -16.90 -11.42
N THR A 97 0.94 -18.13 -10.89
CA THR A 97 0.22 -19.26 -11.46
C THR A 97 -1.04 -19.51 -10.63
N PRO A 98 -2.24 -19.52 -11.25
CA PRO A 98 -3.45 -19.93 -10.57
C PRO A 98 -3.40 -21.43 -10.26
N ILE A 99 -4.05 -21.83 -9.18
CA ILE A 99 -4.23 -23.24 -8.86
C ILE A 99 -5.15 -23.85 -9.93
N ASN A 100 -4.76 -24.98 -10.51
CA ASN A 100 -5.62 -25.74 -11.40
C ASN A 100 -6.58 -26.63 -10.59
N PRO A 101 -7.90 -26.35 -10.55
CA PRO A 101 -8.82 -27.16 -9.75
C PRO A 101 -8.93 -28.60 -10.25
N ALA A 102 -8.66 -28.85 -11.55
CA ALA A 102 -8.74 -30.18 -12.14
C ALA A 102 -7.79 -31.17 -11.46
N ASP A 103 -6.57 -30.75 -11.12
CA ASP A 103 -5.57 -31.58 -10.44
C ASP A 103 -6.05 -32.10 -9.07
N PHE A 104 -6.85 -31.31 -8.36
CA PHE A 104 -7.40 -31.69 -7.06
C PHE A 104 -8.63 -32.58 -7.23
N LEU A 105 -9.46 -32.30 -8.24
CA LEU A 105 -10.65 -33.08 -8.55
C LEU A 105 -10.30 -34.48 -9.06
N GLU A 106 -9.24 -34.61 -9.85
CA GLU A 106 -8.76 -35.88 -10.40
C GLU A 106 -8.48 -36.90 -9.28
N LEU A 107 -7.87 -36.46 -8.19
CA LEU A 107 -7.52 -37.29 -7.04
C LEU A 107 -8.50 -37.16 -5.86
N GLN A 108 -9.67 -36.53 -6.07
CA GLN A 108 -10.71 -36.30 -5.06
C GLN A 108 -10.21 -35.60 -3.78
N ALA A 109 -9.15 -34.81 -3.89
CA ALA A 109 -8.51 -34.09 -2.79
C ALA A 109 -9.14 -32.71 -2.56
N ASN A 110 -10.41 -32.53 -2.94
CA ASN A 110 -11.10 -31.26 -2.83
C ASN A 110 -11.50 -30.94 -1.38
N ALA A 111 -11.79 -29.67 -1.12
CA ALA A 111 -12.36 -29.27 0.15
C ALA A 111 -13.72 -29.93 0.40
N ALA A 112 -14.06 -30.16 1.68
CA ALA A 112 -15.36 -30.71 2.07
C ALA A 112 -16.51 -29.87 1.47
N PRO A 113 -17.52 -30.51 0.85
CA PRO A 113 -18.68 -29.80 0.28
C PRO A 113 -19.41 -28.90 1.28
N PHE A 114 -19.32 -29.22 2.57
CA PHE A 114 -19.84 -28.39 3.66
C PHE A 114 -19.39 -26.93 3.59
N PHE A 115 -18.13 -26.65 3.26
CA PHE A 115 -17.61 -25.28 3.21
C PHE A 115 -17.92 -24.55 1.88
N PHE A 116 -18.39 -25.27 0.87
CA PHE A 116 -18.67 -24.71 -0.45
C PHE A 116 -19.73 -23.58 -0.41
N PRO A 117 -20.94 -23.76 0.14
CA PRO A 117 -21.96 -22.71 0.12
C PRO A 117 -21.51 -21.45 0.89
N TYR A 118 -20.80 -21.61 2.01
CA TYR A 118 -20.28 -20.48 2.78
C TYR A 118 -19.21 -19.70 2.02
N ARG A 119 -18.27 -20.40 1.37
CA ARG A 119 -17.25 -19.75 0.53
C ARG A 119 -17.88 -19.04 -0.65
N GLN A 120 -18.84 -19.67 -1.32
CA GLN A 120 -19.53 -19.09 -2.46
C GLN A 120 -20.28 -17.81 -2.05
N ALA A 121 -21.09 -17.87 -1.00
CA ALA A 121 -21.82 -16.71 -0.50
C ALA A 121 -20.87 -15.56 -0.09
N PHE A 122 -19.75 -15.88 0.57
CA PHE A 122 -18.72 -14.90 0.90
C PHE A 122 -18.11 -14.26 -0.34
N LEU A 123 -17.67 -15.06 -1.33
CA LEU A 123 -17.05 -14.56 -2.55
C LEU A 123 -18.00 -13.68 -3.36
N GLU A 124 -19.26 -14.11 -3.52
CA GLU A 124 -20.28 -13.34 -4.22
C GLU A 124 -20.53 -11.98 -3.53
N THR A 125 -20.69 -12.00 -2.20
CA THR A 125 -20.88 -10.77 -1.41
C THR A 125 -19.67 -9.85 -1.50
N TYR A 126 -18.46 -10.42 -1.40
CA TYR A 126 -17.22 -9.67 -1.49
C TYR A 126 -17.05 -9.02 -2.87
N ILE A 127 -17.36 -9.74 -3.96
CA ILE A 127 -17.34 -9.19 -5.32
C ILE A 127 -18.36 -8.06 -5.46
N GLN A 128 -19.58 -8.25 -4.97
CA GLN A 128 -20.63 -7.21 -5.00
C GLN A 128 -20.22 -5.97 -4.20
N LEU A 129 -19.65 -6.15 -3.01
CA LEU A 129 -19.14 -5.06 -2.18
C LEU A 129 -18.02 -4.29 -2.89
N ARG A 130 -17.03 -5.00 -3.43
CA ARG A 130 -15.94 -4.39 -4.20
C ARG A 130 -16.47 -3.62 -5.40
N ALA A 131 -17.46 -4.16 -6.12
CA ALA A 131 -18.08 -3.47 -7.25
C ALA A 131 -18.83 -2.20 -6.82
N ALA A 132 -19.59 -2.27 -5.72
CA ALA A 132 -20.30 -1.12 -5.15
C ALA A 132 -19.35 0.00 -4.71
N CYS A 133 -18.20 -0.36 -4.13
CA CYS A 133 -17.13 0.56 -3.76
C CYS A 133 -16.20 0.94 -4.94
N ARG A 134 -16.52 0.54 -6.18
CA ARG A 134 -15.66 0.76 -7.36
C ARG A 134 -14.20 0.34 -7.16
N ALA A 135 -14.01 -0.82 -6.53
CA ALA A 135 -12.73 -1.42 -6.18
C ALA A 135 -11.88 -0.67 -5.15
N MET A 136 -12.39 0.37 -4.50
CA MET A 136 -11.70 1.04 -3.40
C MET A 136 -11.95 0.28 -2.09
N ALA A 137 -10.94 -0.43 -1.57
CA ALA A 137 -11.04 -1.21 -0.34
C ALA A 137 -11.18 -0.34 0.92
N SER A 138 -10.54 0.83 0.93
CA SER A 138 -10.52 1.78 2.05
C SER A 138 -11.92 2.23 2.44
N ILE A 139 -12.82 2.46 1.48
CA ILE A 139 -14.21 2.92 1.74
C ILE A 139 -14.98 1.94 2.63
N SER A 140 -14.84 0.65 2.37
CA SER A 140 -15.58 -0.38 3.12
C SER A 140 -15.00 -0.70 4.50
N SER A 141 -13.80 -0.20 4.81
CA SER A 141 -13.00 -0.68 5.94
C SER A 141 -12.43 0.42 6.84
N SER A 142 -12.50 1.70 6.44
CA SER A 142 -12.14 2.82 7.30
C SER A 142 -13.21 3.08 8.35
N ALA A 143 -12.81 3.63 9.51
CA ALA A 143 -13.73 4.01 10.58
C ALA A 143 -14.21 5.47 10.44
N VAL A 144 -14.15 6.02 9.22
CA VAL A 144 -14.38 7.45 8.94
C VAL A 144 -15.74 7.62 8.27
N GLU A 145 -16.53 8.55 8.79
CA GLU A 145 -17.72 9.04 8.10
C GLU A 145 -17.28 9.95 6.94
N LEU A 146 -17.60 9.54 5.72
CA LEU A 146 -17.22 10.25 4.50
C LEU A 146 -18.41 11.00 3.94
N GLU A 147 -18.21 12.29 3.69
CA GLU A 147 -19.18 13.10 2.98
C GLU A 147 -19.08 12.86 1.45
N PRO A 148 -20.15 13.12 0.68
CA PRO A 148 -20.14 12.90 -0.77
C PRO A 148 -19.01 13.64 -1.51
N HIS A 149 -18.60 14.83 -1.04
CA HIS A 149 -17.49 15.58 -1.64
C HIS A 149 -16.14 14.91 -1.39
N HIS A 150 -15.89 14.38 -0.17
CA HIS A 150 -14.67 13.63 0.13
C HIS A 150 -14.53 12.43 -0.81
N LEU A 151 -15.63 11.69 -1.02
CA LEU A 151 -15.64 10.53 -1.90
C LEU A 151 -15.33 10.90 -3.35
N ALA A 152 -15.82 12.05 -3.83
CA ALA A 152 -15.53 12.53 -5.18
C ALA A 152 -14.04 12.83 -5.37
N VAL A 153 -13.40 13.47 -4.39
CA VAL A 153 -11.96 13.78 -4.38
C VAL A 153 -11.13 12.51 -4.36
N VAL A 154 -11.36 11.65 -3.36
CA VAL A 154 -10.64 10.38 -3.19
C VAL A 154 -10.73 9.53 -4.45
N ARG A 155 -11.95 9.40 -5.00
CA ARG A 155 -12.15 8.66 -6.26
C ARG A 155 -11.39 9.28 -7.42
N ARG A 156 -11.38 10.61 -7.55
CA ARG A 156 -10.70 11.28 -8.66
C ARG A 156 -9.19 11.01 -8.62
N VAL A 157 -8.60 11.05 -7.43
CA VAL A 157 -7.18 10.76 -7.20
C VAL A 157 -6.87 9.31 -7.55
N LEU A 158 -7.61 8.35 -6.97
CA LEU A 158 -7.34 6.90 -7.13
C LEU A 158 -7.59 6.37 -8.55
N GLN A 159 -8.45 7.03 -9.34
CA GLN A 159 -8.71 6.65 -10.74
C GLN A 159 -7.72 7.27 -11.73
N ASP A 160 -6.84 8.15 -11.28
CA ASP A 160 -5.83 8.78 -12.13
C ASP A 160 -4.61 7.88 -12.33
N LYS A 161 -4.05 7.87 -13.54
CA LYS A 161 -2.81 7.15 -13.84
C LYS A 161 -1.58 7.85 -13.28
N ASN A 162 -1.65 9.15 -13.05
CA ASN A 162 -0.58 9.95 -12.45
C ASN A 162 -1.15 10.81 -11.31
N PRO A 163 -1.38 10.22 -10.13
CA PRO A 163 -2.15 10.81 -9.04
C PRO A 163 -1.35 11.84 -8.22
N LYS A 164 -1.08 12.99 -8.84
CA LYS A 164 -0.37 14.13 -8.23
C LYS A 164 -1.31 15.33 -8.14
N TYR A 165 -1.76 15.65 -6.92
CA TYR A 165 -2.84 16.60 -6.67
C TYR A 165 -2.48 17.63 -5.60
N ILE A 166 -3.03 18.83 -5.76
CA ILE A 166 -3.08 19.86 -4.71
C ILE A 166 -4.51 19.87 -4.16
N LEU A 167 -4.67 19.54 -2.87
CA LEU A 167 -5.93 19.63 -2.13
C LEU A 167 -5.98 21.01 -1.47
N ALA A 168 -6.70 21.94 -2.10
CA ALA A 168 -6.74 23.35 -1.73
C ALA A 168 -8.12 23.77 -1.17
N ASP A 169 -8.87 22.84 -0.61
CA ASP A 169 -10.17 23.13 -0.01
C ASP A 169 -10.04 24.08 1.18
N GLU A 170 -11.13 24.74 1.56
CA GLU A 170 -11.18 25.59 2.76
C GLU A 170 -10.74 24.83 4.03
N VAL A 171 -10.28 25.59 5.02
CA VAL A 171 -9.90 25.05 6.33
C VAL A 171 -11.13 24.40 6.98
N GLY A 172 -10.99 23.14 7.40
CA GLY A 172 -12.08 22.38 8.03
C GLY A 172 -12.92 21.54 7.08
N LEU A 173 -12.73 21.61 5.74
CA LEU A 173 -13.49 20.80 4.78
C LEU A 173 -13.07 19.31 4.72
N GLY A 174 -12.04 18.91 5.46
CA GLY A 174 -11.64 17.52 5.61
C GLY A 174 -10.51 17.04 4.70
N LYS A 175 -9.59 17.92 4.27
CA LYS A 175 -8.40 17.52 3.49
C LYS A 175 -7.61 16.37 4.13
N THR A 176 -7.47 16.37 5.45
CA THR A 176 -6.81 15.29 6.20
C THR A 176 -7.57 13.96 6.06
N ILE A 177 -8.90 14.01 6.01
CA ILE A 177 -9.74 12.83 5.77
C ILE A 177 -9.53 12.29 4.35
N GLU A 178 -9.58 13.17 3.36
CA GLU A 178 -9.36 12.80 1.95
C GLU A 178 -7.97 12.21 1.73
N ALA A 179 -6.93 12.86 2.26
CA ALA A 179 -5.56 12.37 2.18
C ALA A 179 -5.39 11.05 2.92
N GLY A 180 -5.94 10.92 4.13
CA GLY A 180 -5.90 9.67 4.91
C GLY A 180 -6.58 8.49 4.18
N MET A 181 -7.66 8.75 3.45
CA MET A 181 -8.31 7.75 2.61
C MET A 181 -7.42 7.30 1.45
N VAL A 182 -6.76 8.22 0.75
CA VAL A 182 -5.82 7.89 -0.33
C VAL A 182 -4.61 7.12 0.22
N ILE A 183 -4.05 7.55 1.35
CA ILE A 183 -2.95 6.86 2.06
C ILE A 183 -3.36 5.43 2.43
N ARG A 184 -4.57 5.26 2.97
CA ARG A 184 -5.09 3.94 3.34
C ARG A 184 -5.31 3.05 2.12
N GLU A 185 -5.90 3.58 1.05
CA GLU A 185 -6.07 2.78 -0.18
C GLU A 185 -4.72 2.33 -0.72
N HIS A 186 -3.75 3.25 -0.82
CA HIS A 186 -2.41 2.93 -1.29
C HIS A 186 -1.73 1.87 -0.41
N ALA A 187 -1.91 1.93 0.92
CA ALA A 187 -1.43 0.91 1.84
C ALA A 187 -2.08 -0.47 1.62
N LEU A 188 -3.36 -0.51 1.23
CA LEU A 188 -4.11 -1.75 0.98
C LEU A 188 -3.83 -2.35 -0.40
N GLU A 189 -3.56 -1.51 -1.40
CA GLU A 189 -3.28 -1.94 -2.78
C GLU A 189 -1.81 -2.29 -3.01
N ALA A 190 -0.89 -1.79 -2.19
CA ALA A 190 0.53 -2.07 -2.31
C ALA A 190 0.82 -3.58 -2.26
N THR A 191 1.06 -4.19 -3.42
CA THR A 191 1.55 -5.56 -3.55
C THR A 191 3.05 -5.59 -3.25
N GLY A 192 3.44 -5.32 -2.00
CA GLY A 192 4.83 -5.33 -1.58
C GLY A 192 5.16 -4.28 -0.52
N HIS A 193 6.26 -3.55 -0.76
CA HIS A 193 6.90 -2.66 0.21
C HIS A 193 6.12 -1.34 0.29
N VAL A 194 5.50 -1.08 1.43
CA VAL A 194 4.83 0.20 1.70
C VAL A 194 5.92 1.20 2.09
N SER A 195 6.24 2.18 1.24
CA SER A 195 7.11 3.30 1.62
C SER A 195 6.36 4.62 1.41
N MET A 196 6.01 5.31 2.50
CA MET A 196 5.24 6.56 2.43
C MET A 196 5.85 7.63 3.33
N LEU A 197 5.82 8.88 2.85
CA LEU A 197 6.24 10.06 3.61
C LEU A 197 5.04 10.99 3.81
N ILE A 198 4.75 11.34 5.06
CA ILE A 198 3.79 12.38 5.43
C ILE A 198 4.57 13.47 6.16
N ALA A 199 4.92 14.51 5.42
CA ALA A 199 5.67 15.66 5.92
C ALA A 199 4.70 16.77 6.31
N VAL A 200 4.69 17.15 7.58
CA VAL A 200 3.71 18.08 8.15
C VAL A 200 4.41 19.13 9.03
N PRO A 201 3.73 20.21 9.43
CA PRO A 201 4.25 21.09 10.47
C PRO A 201 4.54 20.30 11.75
N ALA A 202 5.66 20.59 12.42
CA ALA A 202 6.09 19.84 13.61
C ALA A 202 5.01 19.65 14.69
N PRO A 203 4.14 20.63 14.99
CA PRO A 203 3.04 20.45 15.96
C PRO A 203 1.96 19.47 15.51
N LEU A 204 1.80 19.22 14.21
CA LEU A 204 0.76 18.35 13.65
C LEU A 204 1.20 16.89 13.52
N VAL A 205 2.47 16.58 13.76
CA VAL A 205 3.01 15.20 13.64
C VAL A 205 2.26 14.23 14.53
N SER A 206 2.01 14.58 15.79
CA SER A 206 1.29 13.71 16.73
C SER A 206 -0.16 13.52 16.33
N GLN A 207 -0.82 14.57 15.84
CA GLN A 207 -2.20 14.50 15.37
C GLN A 207 -2.32 13.59 14.15
N TRP A 208 -1.48 13.77 13.13
CA TRP A 208 -1.47 12.90 11.95
C TRP A 208 -1.20 11.44 12.32
N ARG A 209 -0.31 11.19 13.28
CA ARG A 209 -0.05 9.84 13.77
C ARG A 209 -1.27 9.22 14.42
N GLU A 210 -1.97 9.96 15.28
CA GLU A 210 -3.20 9.51 15.94
C GLU A 210 -4.31 9.24 14.93
N GLU A 211 -4.55 10.16 13.99
CA GLU A 211 -5.56 10.00 12.95
C GLU A 211 -5.29 8.78 12.07
N LEU A 212 -4.06 8.60 11.56
CA LEU A 212 -3.70 7.45 10.74
C LEU A 212 -3.74 6.13 11.53
N ALA A 213 -3.37 6.15 12.81
CA ALA A 213 -3.40 4.98 13.66
C ALA A 213 -4.83 4.54 14.02
N GLU A 214 -5.70 5.47 14.40
CA GLU A 214 -7.01 5.14 14.96
C GLU A 214 -8.11 5.12 13.90
N ARG A 215 -8.24 6.22 13.13
CA ARG A 215 -9.31 6.37 12.14
C ARG A 215 -9.06 5.55 10.87
N PHE A 216 -7.78 5.50 10.48
CA PHE A 216 -7.35 4.76 9.30
C PHE A 216 -6.69 3.42 9.62
N GLN A 217 -6.61 3.00 10.89
CA GLN A 217 -6.11 1.67 11.30
C GLN A 217 -4.76 1.28 10.67
N LEU A 218 -3.85 2.24 10.51
CA LEU A 218 -2.52 2.04 9.92
C LEU A 218 -1.41 1.94 10.98
N LYS A 219 -1.76 1.81 12.27
CA LYS A 219 -0.81 1.86 13.40
C LYS A 219 0.40 0.94 13.22
N GLN A 220 0.19 -0.27 12.71
CA GLN A 220 1.21 -1.29 12.48
C GLN A 220 2.19 -0.97 11.33
N LEU A 221 1.84 -0.02 10.46
CA LEU A 221 2.68 0.41 9.34
C LEU A 221 3.47 1.69 9.67
N ILE A 222 3.10 2.41 10.74
CA ILE A 222 3.76 3.65 11.12
C ILE A 222 5.12 3.36 11.76
N ILE A 223 6.15 4.04 11.27
CA ILE A 223 7.51 3.96 11.80
C ILE A 223 8.00 5.36 12.20
N ASP A 224 8.88 5.41 13.20
CA ASP A 224 9.47 6.67 13.62
C ASP A 224 10.53 7.14 12.62
N ALA A 225 10.62 8.45 12.40
CA ALA A 225 11.61 9.04 11.49
C ALA A 225 13.06 8.68 11.87
N SER A 226 13.36 8.56 13.16
CA SER A 226 14.67 8.12 13.65
C SER A 226 15.00 6.68 13.25
N THR A 227 14.02 5.78 13.30
CA THR A 227 14.14 4.38 12.85
C THR A 227 14.36 4.33 11.35
N ALA A 228 13.57 5.09 10.58
CA ALA A 228 13.74 5.21 9.14
C ALA A 228 15.15 5.70 8.77
N LEU A 229 15.64 6.74 9.43
CA LEU A 229 16.99 7.27 9.22
C LEU A 229 18.09 6.26 9.61
N ALA A 230 17.89 5.49 10.68
CA ALA A 230 18.84 4.48 11.12
C ALA A 230 18.98 3.33 10.11
N GLY A 231 17.87 2.89 9.50
CA GLY A 231 17.87 1.89 8.43
C GLY A 231 18.57 2.40 7.16
N LEU A 232 18.25 3.63 6.73
CA LEU A 232 18.89 4.24 5.56
C LEU A 232 20.41 4.39 5.73
N ARG A 233 20.89 4.71 6.94
CA ARG A 233 22.34 4.76 7.25
C ARG A 233 23.03 3.41 7.10
N GLN A 234 22.28 2.32 7.21
CA GLN A 234 22.77 0.95 7.05
C GLN A 234 22.53 0.40 5.62
N ASN A 235 22.05 1.24 4.69
CA ASN A 235 21.61 0.85 3.35
C ASN A 235 20.50 -0.22 3.35
N GLU A 236 19.67 -0.23 4.38
CA GLU A 236 18.48 -1.09 4.45
C GLU A 236 17.30 -0.41 3.76
N ALA A 237 16.41 -1.21 3.17
CA ALA A 237 15.16 -0.70 2.65
C ALA A 237 14.24 -0.31 3.81
N THR A 238 13.84 0.96 3.85
CA THR A 238 12.89 1.43 4.86
C THR A 238 11.47 1.21 4.38
N GLU A 239 10.77 0.27 5.02
CA GLU A 239 9.35 0.01 4.84
C GLU A 239 8.53 0.60 5.98
N GLY A 240 7.50 1.36 5.62
CA GLY A 240 6.50 1.91 6.51
C GLY A 240 6.00 3.28 6.09
N ILE A 241 5.18 3.83 6.98
CA ILE A 241 4.63 5.17 6.90
C ILE A 241 5.45 6.05 7.86
N VAL A 242 6.24 6.97 7.31
CA VAL A 242 7.00 7.94 8.10
C VAL A 242 6.22 9.24 8.17
N ILE A 243 5.86 9.64 9.39
CA ILE A 243 5.18 10.92 9.67
C ILE A 243 6.16 11.80 10.43
N CYS A 244 6.51 12.95 9.87
CA CYS A 244 7.58 13.79 10.42
C CYS A 244 7.41 15.27 10.08
N SER A 245 8.28 16.11 10.64
CA SER A 245 8.33 17.53 10.27
C SER A 245 8.77 17.68 8.80
N HIS A 246 8.50 18.84 8.18
CA HIS A 246 9.02 19.15 6.85
C HIS A 246 10.55 19.00 6.77
N CYS A 247 11.28 19.50 7.76
CA CYS A 247 12.75 19.43 7.81
C CYS A 247 13.26 17.98 7.93
N ASP A 248 12.62 17.16 8.77
CA ASP A 248 12.95 15.73 8.86
C ASP A 248 12.65 14.99 7.55
N GLY A 249 11.57 15.39 6.85
CA GLY A 249 11.22 14.88 5.54
C GLY A 249 12.30 15.16 4.49
N CYS A 250 12.84 16.38 4.48
CA CYS A 250 13.97 16.76 3.63
C CYS A 250 15.19 15.89 3.94
N THR A 251 15.51 15.73 5.23
CA THR A 251 16.63 14.89 5.69
C THR A 251 16.47 13.42 5.26
N LEU A 252 15.26 12.86 5.32
CA LEU A 252 14.98 11.49 4.87
C LEU A 252 15.23 11.33 3.37
N ILE A 253 14.72 12.26 2.55
CA ILE A 253 14.91 12.22 1.09
C ILE A 253 16.38 12.37 0.73
N GLU A 254 17.10 13.30 1.38
CA GLU A 254 18.54 13.48 1.19
C GLU A 254 19.32 12.19 1.49
N ARG A 255 18.90 11.44 2.50
CA ARG A 255 19.49 10.16 2.89
C ARG A 255 19.06 8.97 2.02
N GLY A 256 18.31 9.23 0.94
CA GLY A 256 17.93 8.22 -0.05
C GLY A 256 16.57 7.57 0.20
N PHE A 257 15.73 8.11 1.08
CA PHE A 257 14.35 7.62 1.20
C PHE A 257 13.60 7.86 -0.11
N THR A 258 13.00 6.79 -0.65
CA THR A 258 12.26 6.81 -1.92
C THR A 258 10.81 6.40 -1.68
N PRO A 259 9.96 7.33 -1.22
CA PRO A 259 8.57 7.02 -0.93
C PRO A 259 7.76 6.81 -2.22
N SER A 260 6.91 5.79 -2.21
CA SER A 260 5.89 5.53 -3.23
C SER A 260 4.74 6.55 -3.20
N LEU A 261 4.46 7.13 -2.02
CA LEU A 261 3.50 8.21 -1.79
C LEU A 261 4.12 9.29 -0.92
N ILE A 262 3.98 10.56 -1.34
CA ILE A 262 4.31 11.73 -0.52
C ILE A 262 3.04 12.54 -0.26
N ALA A 263 2.76 12.80 1.00
CA ALA A 263 1.81 13.82 1.44
C ALA A 263 2.56 14.96 2.13
N VAL A 264 2.30 16.20 1.73
CA VAL A 264 2.84 17.41 2.36
C VAL A 264 1.68 18.23 2.88
N ASP A 265 1.51 18.29 4.20
CA ASP A 265 0.48 19.11 4.83
C ASP A 265 0.94 20.55 5.02
N GLU A 266 0.01 21.50 4.98
CA GLU A 266 0.30 22.94 5.00
C GLU A 266 1.46 23.35 4.09
N VAL A 267 1.45 22.86 2.84
CA VAL A 267 2.52 23.05 1.85
C VAL A 267 2.86 24.52 1.61
N HIS A 268 1.95 25.44 1.91
CA HIS A 268 2.19 26.88 1.84
C HIS A 268 3.37 27.36 2.72
N GLN A 269 3.70 26.64 3.80
CA GLN A 269 4.84 26.96 4.67
C GLN A 269 6.18 26.72 3.98
N ILE A 270 6.25 25.71 3.10
CA ILE A 270 7.45 25.36 2.35
C ILE A 270 7.45 25.94 0.93
N ALA A 271 6.28 26.31 0.40
CA ALA A 271 6.14 26.87 -0.94
C ALA A 271 6.84 28.23 -1.10
N SER A 272 7.13 28.93 0.00
CA SER A 272 7.89 30.17 0.02
C SER A 272 9.40 29.97 -0.07
N TRP A 273 9.91 28.79 0.30
CA TRP A 273 11.35 28.48 0.40
C TRP A 273 12.15 28.71 -0.89
N PRO A 274 11.66 28.38 -2.10
CA PRO A 274 12.38 28.68 -3.35
C PRO A 274 12.70 30.15 -3.55
N TRP A 275 11.83 31.01 -3.01
CA TRP A 275 11.90 32.46 -3.14
C TRP A 275 12.65 33.11 -1.97
N SER A 276 13.07 32.33 -0.99
CA SER A 276 13.83 32.80 0.15
C SER A 276 15.25 33.21 -0.25
N GLY A 277 15.84 34.10 0.54
CA GLY A 277 17.27 34.43 0.46
C GLY A 277 18.16 33.30 0.97
N ASP A 278 17.62 32.42 1.82
CA ASP A 278 18.34 31.31 2.44
C ASP A 278 18.66 30.20 1.43
N LYS A 279 19.91 29.73 1.41
CA LYS A 279 20.33 28.62 0.53
C LYS A 279 19.81 27.29 1.03
N ASP A 280 19.70 27.12 2.34
CA ASP A 280 19.30 25.86 2.94
C ASP A 280 17.81 25.61 2.70
N GLU A 281 16.95 26.62 2.87
CA GLU A 281 15.52 26.52 2.52
C GLU A 281 15.30 26.16 1.04
N ARG A 282 16.04 26.80 0.12
CA ARG A 282 15.95 26.47 -1.32
C ARG A 282 16.41 25.04 -1.60
N TYR A 283 17.43 24.56 -0.91
CA TYR A 283 17.92 23.18 -1.04
C TYR A 283 16.88 22.18 -0.51
N ASP A 284 16.33 22.43 0.67
CA ASP A 284 15.29 21.61 1.30
C ASP A 284 14.04 21.51 0.43
N PHE A 285 13.60 22.62 -0.18
CA PHE A 285 12.49 22.58 -1.13
C PHE A 285 12.78 21.67 -2.33
N ASN A 286 13.99 21.76 -2.90
CA ASN A 286 14.38 20.94 -4.04
C ASN A 286 14.39 19.44 -3.67
N LEU A 287 14.75 19.08 -2.43
CA LEU A 287 14.65 17.71 -1.94
C LEU A 287 13.19 17.23 -1.93
N ILE A 288 12.25 18.02 -1.40
CA ILE A 288 10.82 17.69 -1.41
C ILE A 288 10.31 17.55 -2.85
N ALA A 289 10.65 18.48 -3.74
CA ALA A 289 10.27 18.43 -5.16
C ALA A 289 10.84 17.18 -5.85
N GLU A 290 12.09 16.79 -5.56
CA GLU A 290 12.68 15.56 -6.08
C GLU A 290 11.95 14.32 -5.57
N GLY A 291 11.59 14.28 -4.29
CA GLY A 291 10.76 13.23 -3.71
C GLY A 291 9.41 13.12 -4.44
N CYS A 292 8.72 14.26 -4.63
CA CYS A 292 7.44 14.31 -5.32
C CYS A 292 7.54 13.85 -6.78
N ARG A 293 8.65 14.15 -7.44
CA ARG A 293 8.91 13.69 -8.81
C ARG A 293 8.99 12.16 -8.88
N LYS A 294 9.71 11.53 -7.94
CA LYS A 294 9.93 10.07 -7.89
C LYS A 294 8.71 9.29 -7.38
N ALA A 295 7.91 9.89 -6.50
CA ALA A 295 6.73 9.24 -5.94
C ALA A 295 5.65 9.02 -7.01
N HIS A 296 4.91 7.91 -6.85
CA HIS A 296 3.75 7.61 -7.70
C HIS A 296 2.54 8.48 -7.29
N TYR A 297 2.30 8.60 -5.99
CA TYR A 297 1.27 9.48 -5.43
C TYR A 297 1.88 10.73 -4.81
N VAL A 298 1.31 11.89 -5.11
CA VAL A 298 1.67 13.17 -4.48
C VAL A 298 0.41 13.90 -4.03
N LEU A 299 0.33 14.22 -2.76
CA LEU A 299 -0.77 14.97 -2.16
C LEU A 299 -0.20 16.21 -1.48
N LEU A 300 -0.47 17.40 -2.04
CA LEU A 300 -0.08 18.67 -1.43
C LEU A 300 -1.32 19.30 -0.80
N LEU A 301 -1.37 19.41 0.52
CA LEU A 301 -2.53 19.93 1.24
C LEU A 301 -2.27 21.37 1.65
N THR A 302 -3.22 22.26 1.38
CA THR A 302 -3.17 23.63 1.88
C THR A 302 -4.57 24.17 2.15
N GLY A 303 -4.72 24.92 3.23
CA GLY A 303 -5.92 25.73 3.47
C GLY A 303 -5.83 27.14 2.90
N THR A 304 -4.66 27.56 2.39
CA THR A 304 -4.46 28.93 1.89
C THR A 304 -5.07 29.10 0.51
N PRO A 305 -5.79 30.21 0.24
CA PRO A 305 -6.22 30.54 -1.11
C PRO A 305 -5.03 30.59 -2.07
N LEU A 306 -5.18 30.00 -3.25
CA LEU A 306 -4.13 30.04 -4.28
C LEU A 306 -4.03 31.43 -4.96
N HIS A 307 -5.10 32.22 -4.87
CA HIS A 307 -5.18 33.56 -5.46
C HIS A 307 -4.38 34.59 -4.64
N GLY A 308 -3.65 35.48 -5.31
CA GLY A 308 -2.79 36.50 -4.69
C GLY A 308 -1.48 35.94 -4.09
N HIS A 309 -1.20 34.66 -4.29
CA HIS A 309 0.00 33.95 -3.83
C HIS A 309 0.65 33.16 -4.98
N GLU A 310 0.84 33.80 -6.13
CA GLU A 310 1.30 33.17 -7.38
C GLU A 310 2.66 32.48 -7.22
N ARG A 311 3.56 33.07 -6.42
CA ARG A 311 4.85 32.47 -6.06
C ARG A 311 4.68 31.09 -5.41
N ASN A 312 3.84 31.02 -4.38
CA ASN A 312 3.60 29.78 -3.66
C ASN A 312 2.87 28.78 -4.56
N PHE A 313 1.92 29.24 -5.37
CA PHE A 313 1.19 28.37 -6.28
C PHE A 313 2.12 27.77 -7.35
N LEU A 314 3.02 28.57 -7.93
CA LEU A 314 4.04 28.08 -8.86
C LEU A 314 4.97 27.05 -8.21
N SER A 315 5.40 27.29 -6.97
CA SER A 315 6.18 26.30 -6.20
C SER A 315 5.42 24.99 -6.01
N MET A 316 4.13 25.02 -5.66
CA MET A 316 3.34 23.79 -5.51
C MET A 316 3.20 23.05 -6.85
N LEU A 317 2.97 23.77 -7.94
CA LEU A 317 2.93 23.18 -9.29
C LEU A 317 4.28 22.59 -9.71
N HIS A 318 5.40 23.20 -9.31
CA HIS A 318 6.73 22.64 -9.51
C HIS A 318 6.88 21.28 -8.82
N CYS A 319 6.41 21.12 -7.58
CA CYS A 319 6.44 19.81 -6.91
C CYS A 319 5.64 18.72 -7.67
N ILE A 320 4.56 19.11 -8.36
CA ILE A 320 3.73 18.19 -9.17
C ILE A 320 4.42 17.84 -10.50
N ASN A 321 4.93 18.85 -11.20
CA ASN A 321 5.61 18.70 -12.48
C ASN A 321 6.75 19.74 -12.64
N PRO A 322 7.98 19.40 -12.22
CA PRO A 322 9.12 20.31 -12.27
C PRO A 322 9.50 20.78 -13.68
N GLU A 323 9.24 19.96 -14.71
CA GLU A 323 9.60 20.27 -16.09
C GLU A 323 8.67 21.32 -16.70
N ALA A 324 7.38 21.27 -16.35
CA ALA A 324 6.39 22.21 -16.86
C ALA A 324 6.35 23.53 -16.08
N TYR A 325 6.73 23.52 -14.80
CA TYR A 325 6.62 24.67 -13.91
C TYR A 325 7.97 24.96 -13.26
N GLN A 326 8.79 25.80 -13.87
CA GLN A 326 10.08 26.19 -13.30
C GLN A 326 9.93 27.33 -12.30
N VAL A 327 10.73 27.29 -11.23
CA VAL A 327 10.65 28.26 -10.13
C VAL A 327 11.75 29.32 -10.30
N ASP A 328 11.50 30.28 -11.18
CA ASP A 328 12.34 31.45 -11.39
C ASP A 328 11.51 32.69 -11.73
N GLU A 329 12.15 33.87 -11.71
CA GLU A 329 11.47 35.15 -11.93
C GLU A 329 10.86 35.30 -13.33
N THR A 330 11.40 34.62 -14.35
CA THR A 330 10.87 34.71 -15.72
C THR A 330 9.55 33.93 -15.81
N HIS A 331 9.57 32.67 -15.38
CA HIS A 331 8.38 31.82 -15.39
C HIS A 331 7.30 32.33 -14.43
N LEU A 332 7.69 32.99 -13.33
CA LEU A 332 6.74 33.65 -12.43
C LEU A 332 5.98 34.78 -13.12
N GLN A 333 6.65 35.59 -13.94
CA GLN A 333 6.00 36.67 -14.69
C GLN A 333 4.98 36.10 -15.67
N ASP A 334 5.40 35.13 -16.49
CA ASP A 334 4.53 34.45 -17.45
C ASP A 334 3.32 33.79 -16.76
N PHE A 335 3.57 33.11 -15.63
CA PHE A 335 2.52 32.48 -14.84
C PHE A 335 1.52 33.49 -14.28
N THR A 336 2.01 34.61 -13.75
CA THR A 336 1.17 35.68 -13.20
C THR A 336 0.27 36.29 -14.28
N GLU A 337 0.80 36.49 -15.50
CA GLU A 337 -0.01 36.94 -16.63
C GLU A 337 -1.07 35.92 -17.03
N LEU A 338 -0.72 34.63 -17.06
CA LEU A 338 -1.67 33.55 -17.35
C LEU A 338 -2.82 33.49 -16.33
N VAL A 339 -2.51 33.63 -15.03
CA VAL A 339 -3.51 33.67 -13.95
C VAL A 339 -4.44 34.87 -14.11
N LYS A 340 -3.89 36.08 -14.31
CA LYS A 340 -4.68 37.30 -14.58
C LYS A 340 -5.57 37.16 -15.80
N ASN A 341 -5.06 36.59 -16.89
CA ASN A 341 -5.84 36.38 -18.11
C ASN A 341 -7.00 35.41 -17.88
N ARG A 342 -6.79 34.34 -17.12
CA ARG A 342 -7.86 33.40 -16.74
C ARG A 342 -8.90 34.05 -15.86
N GLU A 343 -8.51 34.92 -14.93
CA GLU A 343 -9.45 35.65 -14.07
C GLU A 343 -10.30 36.64 -14.85
N ASN A 344 -9.69 37.37 -15.78
CA ASN A 344 -10.43 38.25 -16.69
C ASN A 344 -11.47 37.45 -17.49
N LEU A 345 -11.09 36.29 -18.03
CA LEU A 345 -12.02 35.40 -18.74
C LEU A 345 -13.09 34.81 -17.82
N GLY A 346 -12.73 34.43 -16.59
CA GLY A 346 -13.64 33.90 -15.58
C GLY A 346 -14.68 34.94 -15.14
N GLY A 347 -14.27 36.19 -14.94
CA GLY A 347 -15.16 37.30 -14.63
C GLY A 347 -16.06 37.68 -15.81
N ILE A 348 -15.56 37.58 -17.05
CA ILE A 348 -16.39 37.71 -18.26
C ILE A 348 -17.41 36.57 -18.33
N PHE A 349 -17.00 35.33 -18.06
CA PHE A 349 -17.90 34.17 -18.04
C PHE A 349 -18.96 34.28 -16.93
N SER A 350 -18.59 34.70 -15.71
CA SER A 350 -19.57 34.89 -14.63
C SER A 350 -20.53 36.04 -14.91
N GLY A 351 -20.10 37.07 -15.67
CA GLY A 351 -20.95 38.14 -16.14
C GLY A 351 -21.87 37.76 -17.31
N LEU A 352 -21.55 36.68 -18.03
CA LEU A 352 -22.34 36.14 -19.15
C LEU A 352 -23.29 35.02 -18.72
N VAL A 353 -23.11 34.42 -17.54
CA VAL A 353 -24.13 33.57 -16.92
C VAL A 353 -25.14 34.49 -16.23
N PRO A 354 -26.40 34.57 -16.70
CA PRO A 354 -27.42 35.35 -16.01
C PRO A 354 -27.50 34.85 -14.57
N SER A 355 -27.54 35.77 -13.61
CA SER A 355 -27.88 35.42 -12.23
C SER A 355 -29.16 34.58 -12.27
N VAL A 356 -29.06 33.32 -11.84
CA VAL A 356 -30.25 32.51 -11.59
C VAL A 356 -30.94 33.21 -10.44
N ALA A 357 -31.90 34.05 -10.80
CA ALA A 357 -32.74 34.79 -9.88
C ALA A 357 -33.40 33.80 -8.94
N ASN A 358 -33.35 34.14 -7.65
CA ASN A 358 -34.19 33.66 -6.56
C ASN A 358 -35.39 32.82 -7.02
N VAL A 359 -35.34 31.52 -6.75
CA VAL A 359 -36.56 30.74 -6.56
C VAL A 359 -36.53 30.26 -5.12
N SER A 360 -37.46 30.86 -4.38
CA SER A 360 -37.91 30.64 -3.00
C SER A 360 -38.02 29.20 -2.56
#